data_AF-A0A9E5WTT9-F1
#
_entry.id   AF-A0A9E5WTT9-F1
#
_cell.length_a   1.000
_cell.length_b   1.000
_cell.length_c   1.000
_cell.angle_alpha   90.00
_cell.angle_beta   90.00
_cell.angle_gamma   90.00
#
_symmetry.space_group_name_H-M   'P 1'
#
loop_
_entity.id
_entity.type
_entity.pdbx_description
1 polymer ?
#
loop_
_entity_poly.entity_id
_entity_poly.type
_entity_poly.pdbx_seq_one_letter_code
_entity_poly.pdbx_strand_id
1 'polypeptide(L)'
;MATNGERKAKVRAIALAALFYWARREQDRDSLDAGSETPVELTITGKVGRSSFAEQVKGRLQVGHDSTVASSRGPDDDHLLALVLANLSKKAVNKLTEELPAQFSALGELPPVDSALLSKAQRLRERLRTRTSTLRRGSVRLEIEQPVSV
;
A
#
# COMPACT_ATOMS: atom_id res chain seq x y z
N MET A 1 5.05 20.02 36.33
CA MET A 1 5.78 20.93 35.42
C MET A 1 6.72 20.09 34.58
N ALA A 2 6.62 20.12 33.24
CA ALA A 2 7.52 19.33 32.38
C ALA A 2 8.98 19.77 32.55
N THR A 3 9.90 18.79 32.65
CA THR A 3 11.34 19.03 32.79
C THR A 3 11.91 19.71 31.55
N ASN A 4 13.07 20.38 31.68
CA ASN A 4 13.74 21.02 30.54
C ASN A 4 14.07 19.99 29.43
N GLY A 5 14.36 18.75 29.80
CA GLY A 5 14.59 17.64 28.87
C GLY A 5 13.33 17.27 28.08
N GLU A 6 12.18 17.12 28.73
CA GLU A 6 10.91 16.81 28.07
C GLU A 6 10.50 17.89 27.06
N ARG A 7 10.72 19.17 27.41
CA ARG A 7 10.41 20.29 26.49
C ARG A 7 11.29 20.25 25.24
N LYS A 8 12.59 19.99 25.40
CA LYS A 8 13.52 19.84 24.26
C LYS A 8 13.15 18.66 23.38
N ALA A 9 12.84 17.50 23.97
CA ALA A 9 12.40 16.31 23.25
C ALA A 9 11.13 16.58 22.43
N LYS A 10 10.15 17.27 23.02
CA LYS A 10 8.92 17.67 22.33
C LYS A 10 9.17 18.62 21.16
N VAL A 11 10.00 19.65 21.36
CA VAL A 11 10.40 20.59 20.29
C VAL A 11 11.06 19.85 19.13
N ARG A 12 12.01 18.96 19.43
CA ARG A 12 12.68 18.12 18.43
C ARG A 12 11.69 17.25 17.65
N ALA A 13 10.80 16.55 18.36
CA ALA A 13 9.79 15.69 17.73
C ALA A 13 8.87 16.46 16.77
N ILE A 14 8.42 17.65 17.17
CA ILE A 14 7.59 18.52 16.31
C ILE A 14 8.37 18.94 15.06
N ALA A 15 9.62 19.37 15.23
CA ALA A 15 10.44 19.83 14.12
C ALA A 15 10.73 18.72 13.11
N LEU A 16 11.11 17.52 13.58
CA LEU A 16 11.37 16.38 12.71
C LEU A 16 10.09 15.89 12.01
N ALA A 17 8.94 15.92 12.68
CA ALA A 17 7.67 15.59 12.05
C ALA A 17 7.31 16.57 10.91
N ALA A 18 7.49 17.87 11.15
CA ALA A 18 7.26 18.90 10.13
C ALA A 18 8.24 18.75 8.94
N LEU A 19 9.53 18.53 9.23
CA LEU A 19 10.55 18.30 8.21
C LEU A 19 10.23 17.06 7.38
N PHE A 20 9.84 15.95 8.01
CA PHE A 20 9.50 14.72 7.31
C PHE A 20 8.26 14.87 6.41
N TYR A 21 7.24 15.59 6.87
CA TYR A 21 6.07 15.90 6.06
C TYR A 21 6.43 16.72 4.82
N TRP A 22 7.28 17.75 4.98
CA TRP A 22 7.76 18.56 3.86
C TRP A 22 8.65 17.75 2.91
N ALA A 23 9.63 17.02 3.44
CA ALA A 23 10.56 16.20 2.65
C ALA A 23 9.82 15.14 1.82
N ARG A 24 8.72 14.57 2.31
CA ARG A 24 7.87 13.65 1.54
C ARG A 24 7.29 14.26 0.26
N ARG A 25 7.11 15.58 0.21
CA ARG A 25 6.57 16.30 -0.95
C ARG A 25 7.65 16.70 -1.94
N GLU A 26 8.85 17.01 -1.45
CA GLU A 26 9.97 17.50 -2.25
C GLU A 26 10.95 16.40 -2.68
N GLN A 27 10.79 15.18 -2.17
CA GLN A 27 11.65 14.06 -2.59
C GLN A 27 11.49 13.81 -4.09
N ASP A 28 12.62 13.83 -4.80
CA ASP A 28 12.68 13.43 -6.20
C ASP A 28 13.44 12.11 -6.30
N ARG A 29 12.68 11.02 -6.42
CA ARG A 29 13.26 9.68 -6.58
C ARG A 29 13.91 9.51 -7.95
N ASP A 30 13.47 10.22 -8.98
CA ASP A 30 13.92 10.03 -10.36
C ASP A 30 15.37 10.52 -10.56
N SER A 31 15.80 11.46 -9.74
CA SER A 31 17.18 11.97 -9.71
C SER A 31 18.17 11.08 -8.93
N LEU A 32 17.76 9.91 -8.44
CA LEU A 32 18.60 9.00 -7.65
C LEU A 32 18.86 7.67 -8.36
N ASP A 33 20.10 7.22 -8.39
CA ASP A 33 20.46 5.95 -9.02
C ASP A 33 19.99 4.76 -8.16
N ALA A 34 19.28 3.80 -8.77
CA ALA A 34 18.84 2.59 -8.08
C ALA A 34 20.03 1.71 -7.66
N GLY A 35 19.99 1.16 -6.44
CA GLY A 35 21.09 0.37 -5.88
C GLY A 35 22.27 1.18 -5.36
N SER A 36 22.21 2.52 -5.43
CA SER A 36 23.30 3.37 -4.95
C SER A 36 23.32 3.47 -3.42
N GLU A 37 24.53 3.65 -2.90
CA GLU A 37 24.76 4.05 -1.52
C GLU A 37 25.61 5.33 -1.52
N THR A 38 25.15 6.36 -0.82
CA THR A 38 25.84 7.65 -0.77
C THR A 38 26.02 8.09 0.69
N PRO A 39 27.26 8.35 1.16
CA PRO A 39 27.46 8.91 2.48
C PRO A 39 26.89 10.33 2.54
N VAL A 40 26.18 10.66 3.61
CA VAL A 40 25.57 11.97 3.81
C VAL A 40 25.91 12.51 5.19
N GLU A 41 26.21 13.80 5.23
CA GLU A 41 26.36 14.57 6.45
C GLU A 41 25.50 15.82 6.30
N LEU A 42 24.57 16.00 7.23
CA LEU A 42 23.60 17.09 7.18
C LEU A 42 23.41 17.73 8.56
N THR A 43 23.20 19.04 8.55
CA THR A 43 22.88 19.81 9.75
C THR A 43 21.46 20.33 9.64
N ILE A 44 20.60 19.93 10.57
CA ILE A 44 19.21 20.35 10.66
C ILE A 44 19.13 21.46 11.71
N THR A 45 18.86 22.68 11.27
CA THR A 45 18.59 23.81 12.18
C THR A 45 17.17 24.30 11.98
N GLY A 46 16.48 24.62 13.07
CA GLY A 46 15.14 25.17 12.97
C GLY A 46 14.62 25.78 14.25
N LYS A 47 13.39 26.29 14.18
CA LYS A 47 12.70 26.95 15.30
C LYS A 47 11.29 26.41 15.43
N VAL A 48 10.91 26.02 16.66
CA VAL A 48 9.54 25.65 17.02
C VAL A 48 9.05 26.65 18.05
N GLY A 49 8.14 27.55 17.64
CA GLY A 49 7.72 28.66 18.48
C GLY A 49 8.89 29.58 18.83
N ARG A 50 9.22 29.69 20.12
CA ARG A 50 10.35 30.52 20.61
C ARG A 50 11.66 29.72 20.77
N SER A 51 11.62 28.40 20.66
CA SER A 51 12.79 27.54 20.87
C SER A 51 13.50 27.22 19.56
N SER A 52 14.82 27.32 19.55
CA SER A 52 15.67 26.83 18.45
C SER A 52 16.18 25.42 18.76
N PHE A 53 16.52 24.67 17.70
CA PHE A 53 17.26 23.43 17.80
C PHE A 53 18.25 23.31 16.63
N ALA A 54 19.32 22.57 16.85
CA ALA A 54 20.31 22.20 15.85
C ALA A 54 20.68 20.73 16.06
N GLU A 55 20.74 19.95 15.00
CA GLU A 55 21.06 18.53 15.03
C GLU A 55 21.94 18.17 13.83
N GLN A 56 23.09 17.55 14.09
CA GLN A 56 23.95 17.03 13.05
C GLN A 56 23.68 15.54 12.88
N VAL A 57 23.46 15.12 11.63
CA VAL A 57 23.17 13.73 11.28
C VAL A 57 24.23 13.27 10.29
N LYS A 58 24.89 12.17 10.60
CA LYS A 58 25.80 11.45 9.71
C LYS A 58 25.20 10.09 9.41
N GLY A 59 25.33 9.64 8.17
CA GLY A 59 24.75 8.39 7.76
C GLY A 59 24.99 8.07 6.31
N ARG A 60 24.24 7.10 5.80
CA ARG A 60 24.27 6.68 4.40
C ARG A 60 22.87 6.65 3.84
N LEU A 61 22.69 7.31 2.72
CA LEU A 61 21.49 7.21 1.90
C LEU A 61 21.61 5.93 1.06
N GLN A 62 20.72 4.97 1.30
CA GLN A 62 20.60 3.74 0.53
C GLN A 62 19.38 3.83 -0.38
N VAL A 63 19.59 3.59 -1.67
CA VAL A 63 18.53 3.52 -2.66
C VAL A 63 18.38 2.06 -3.08
N GLY A 64 17.23 1.45 -2.77
CA GLY A 64 16.99 0.06 -3.18
C GLY A 64 17.02 -0.13 -4.70
N HIS A 65 17.29 -1.35 -5.15
CA HIS A 65 17.12 -1.71 -6.55
C HIS A 65 15.65 -1.66 -6.95
N ASP A 66 15.42 -1.28 -8.21
CA ASP A 66 14.11 -1.44 -8.82
C ASP A 66 13.83 -2.93 -9.02
N SER A 67 12.60 -3.31 -8.72
CA SER A 67 12.17 -4.70 -8.77
C SER A 67 10.89 -4.80 -9.58
N THR A 68 10.72 -5.92 -10.26
CA THR A 68 9.44 -6.23 -10.91
C THR A 68 8.62 -7.07 -9.94
N VAL A 69 7.45 -6.56 -9.56
CA VAL A 69 6.52 -7.32 -8.73
C VAL A 69 5.45 -7.92 -9.64
N ALA A 70 5.34 -9.24 -9.61
CA ALA A 70 4.21 -9.90 -10.23
C ALA A 70 2.95 -9.58 -9.41
N SER A 71 2.01 -8.92 -10.05
CA SER A 71 0.66 -8.76 -9.53
C SER A 71 -0.29 -9.63 -10.34
N SER A 72 -1.30 -10.16 -9.67
CA SER A 72 -2.34 -10.91 -10.34
C SER A 72 -3.69 -10.49 -9.82
N ARG A 73 -4.55 -10.05 -10.74
CA ARG A 73 -5.89 -9.61 -10.45
C ARG A 73 -6.88 -10.60 -11.04
N GLY A 74 -7.83 -11.05 -10.21
CA GLY A 74 -8.99 -11.82 -10.67
C GLY A 74 -10.02 -10.92 -11.36
N PRO A 75 -10.98 -11.51 -12.07
CA PRO A 75 -12.14 -10.75 -12.53
C PRO A 75 -12.90 -10.17 -11.33
N ASP A 76 -13.55 -9.03 -11.55
CA ASP A 76 -14.50 -8.48 -10.59
C ASP A 76 -15.74 -9.39 -10.53
N ASP A 77 -16.06 -9.91 -9.34
CA ASP A 77 -17.07 -10.96 -9.19
C ASP A 77 -18.48 -10.44 -9.55
N ASP A 78 -18.79 -9.17 -9.26
CA ASP A 78 -20.07 -8.53 -9.62
C ASP A 78 -20.18 -8.35 -11.14
N HIS A 79 -19.12 -7.87 -11.79
CA HIS A 79 -19.08 -7.75 -13.24
C HIS A 79 -19.18 -9.12 -13.93
N LEU A 80 -18.52 -10.14 -13.38
CA LEU A 80 -18.61 -11.51 -13.88
C LEU A 80 -20.06 -12.04 -13.77
N LEU A 81 -20.72 -11.81 -12.64
CA LEU A 81 -22.12 -12.20 -12.44
C LEU A 81 -23.04 -11.46 -13.43
N ALA A 82 -22.84 -10.15 -13.62
CA ALA A 82 -23.60 -9.37 -14.59
C ALA A 82 -23.44 -9.90 -16.02
N LEU A 83 -22.22 -10.26 -16.43
CA LEU A 83 -21.96 -10.89 -17.73
C LEU A 83 -22.65 -12.25 -17.86
N VAL A 84 -22.66 -13.06 -16.82
CA VAL A 84 -23.39 -14.35 -16.83
C VAL A 84 -24.89 -14.11 -17.00
N LEU A 85 -25.48 -13.19 -16.22
CA LEU A 85 -26.90 -12.85 -16.30
C LEU A 85 -27.29 -12.30 -17.68
N ALA A 86 -26.42 -11.50 -18.30
CA ALA A 86 -26.63 -10.96 -19.65
C ALA A 86 -26.71 -12.05 -20.74
N ASN A 87 -26.15 -13.24 -20.49
CA ASN A 87 -26.20 -14.38 -21.41
C ASN A 87 -27.37 -15.34 -21.14
N LEU A 88 -28.20 -15.06 -20.13
CA LEU A 88 -29.40 -15.84 -19.82
C LEU A 88 -30.65 -15.22 -20.44
N SER A 89 -31.68 -16.04 -20.64
CA SER A 89 -32.99 -15.50 -21.04
C SER A 89 -33.57 -14.61 -19.94
N LYS A 90 -34.34 -13.57 -20.30
CA LYS A 90 -35.00 -12.66 -19.35
C LYS A 90 -35.84 -13.40 -18.31
N LYS A 91 -36.51 -14.50 -18.71
CA LYS A 91 -37.27 -15.36 -17.80
C LYS A 91 -36.37 -16.03 -16.75
N ALA A 92 -35.21 -16.53 -17.16
CA ALA A 92 -34.25 -17.16 -16.25
C ALA A 92 -33.61 -16.15 -15.30
N VAL A 93 -33.29 -14.94 -15.77
CA VAL A 93 -32.78 -13.84 -14.93
C VAL A 93 -33.80 -13.50 -13.84
N ASN A 94 -35.06 -13.22 -14.20
CA ASN A 94 -36.11 -12.90 -13.22
C ASN A 94 -36.29 -14.01 -12.19
N LYS A 95 -36.34 -15.27 -12.65
CA LYS A 95 -36.44 -16.44 -11.78
C LYS A 95 -35.28 -16.50 -10.77
N LEU A 96 -34.05 -16.33 -11.23
CA LEU A 96 -32.86 -16.34 -10.36
C LEU A 96 -32.86 -15.19 -9.36
N THR A 97 -33.23 -13.98 -9.78
CA THR A 97 -33.26 -12.81 -8.89
C THR A 97 -34.35 -12.87 -7.83
N GLU A 98 -35.45 -13.59 -8.09
CA GLU A 98 -36.54 -13.78 -7.13
C GLU A 98 -36.32 -14.99 -6.21
N GLU A 99 -35.92 -16.15 -6.78
CA GLU A 99 -35.84 -17.41 -6.03
C GLU A 99 -34.56 -17.52 -5.19
N LEU A 100 -33.42 -17.04 -5.70
CA LEU A 100 -32.13 -17.24 -5.03
C LEU A 100 -32.06 -16.55 -3.64
N PRO A 101 -32.51 -15.29 -3.47
CA PRO A 101 -32.55 -14.67 -2.14
C PRO A 101 -33.49 -15.39 -1.18
N ALA A 102 -34.63 -15.89 -1.66
CA ALA A 102 -35.58 -16.65 -0.85
C ALA A 102 -34.99 -17.99 -0.40
N GLN A 103 -34.31 -18.72 -1.28
CA GLN A 103 -33.61 -19.96 -0.95
C GLN A 103 -32.48 -19.73 0.05
N PHE A 104 -31.66 -18.70 -0.15
CA PHE A 104 -30.58 -18.35 0.78
C PHE A 104 -31.13 -17.98 2.17
N SER A 105 -32.21 -17.21 2.21
CA SER A 105 -32.85 -16.82 3.48
C SER A 105 -33.43 -18.03 4.23
N ALA A 106 -33.94 -19.03 3.51
CA ALA A 106 -34.51 -20.24 4.11
C ALA A 106 -33.44 -21.25 4.59
N LEU A 107 -32.35 -21.41 3.83
CA LEU A 107 -31.29 -22.38 4.12
C LEU A 107 -30.17 -21.80 4.99
N GLY A 108 -29.99 -20.49 5.00
CA GLY A 108 -28.84 -19.81 5.60
C GLY A 108 -27.54 -19.97 4.80
N GLU A 109 -27.60 -20.67 3.66
CA GLU A 109 -26.48 -20.94 2.76
C GLU A 109 -26.95 -21.01 1.30
N LEU A 110 -26.00 -21.01 0.36
CA LEU A 110 -26.32 -21.16 -1.06
C LEU A 110 -26.73 -22.61 -1.36
N PRO A 111 -27.71 -22.83 -2.25
CA PRO A 111 -28.09 -24.17 -2.68
C PRO A 111 -26.88 -24.96 -3.20
N PRO A 112 -26.80 -26.28 -2.95
CA PRO A 112 -25.70 -27.09 -3.44
C PRO A 112 -25.68 -27.09 -4.97
N VAL A 113 -24.49 -26.89 -5.54
CA VAL A 113 -24.25 -26.93 -6.98
C VAL A 113 -23.45 -28.18 -7.32
N ASP A 114 -23.71 -28.79 -8.48
CA ASP A 114 -22.91 -29.90 -8.98
C ASP A 114 -21.41 -29.54 -9.00
N SER A 115 -20.60 -30.38 -8.37
CA SER A 115 -19.14 -30.28 -8.30
C SER A 115 -18.47 -30.10 -9.67
N ALA A 116 -19.06 -30.66 -10.73
CA ALA A 116 -18.54 -30.50 -12.08
C ALA A 116 -18.73 -29.06 -12.60
N LEU A 117 -19.85 -28.41 -12.29
CA LEU A 117 -20.11 -27.01 -12.63
C LEU A 117 -19.22 -26.07 -11.80
N LEU A 118 -19.06 -26.36 -10.51
CA LEU A 118 -18.18 -25.59 -9.63
C LEU A 118 -16.72 -25.64 -10.13
N SER A 119 -16.26 -26.82 -10.55
CA SER A 119 -14.93 -26.99 -11.16
C SER A 119 -14.77 -26.22 -12.48
N LYS A 120 -15.82 -26.18 -13.32
CA LYS A 120 -15.80 -25.38 -14.56
C LYS A 120 -15.73 -23.88 -14.26
N ALA A 121 -16.51 -23.39 -13.28
CA ALA A 121 -16.49 -22.00 -12.86
C ALA A 121 -15.11 -21.59 -12.31
N GLN A 122 -14.48 -22.44 -11.50
CA GLN A 122 -13.12 -22.22 -11.01
C GLN A 122 -12.10 -22.13 -12.15
N ARG A 123 -12.14 -23.05 -13.11
CA ARG A 123 -11.25 -23.01 -14.29
C ARG A 123 -11.48 -21.76 -15.13
N LEU A 124 -12.73 -21.33 -15.30
CA LEU A 124 -13.04 -20.09 -16.00
C LEU A 124 -12.44 -18.88 -15.28
N ARG A 125 -12.62 -18.79 -13.95
CA ARG A 125 -12.06 -17.71 -13.12
C ARG A 125 -10.53 -17.65 -13.21
N GLU A 126 -9.88 -18.81 -13.19
CA GLU A 126 -8.42 -18.89 -13.34
C GLU A 126 -7.97 -18.44 -14.73
N ARG A 127 -8.73 -18.74 -15.79
CA ARG A 127 -8.44 -18.26 -17.15
C ARG A 127 -8.64 -16.76 -17.33
N LEU A 128 -9.58 -16.17 -16.60
CA LEU A 128 -9.83 -14.73 -16.60
C LEU A 128 -8.83 -13.96 -15.73
N ARG A 129 -8.02 -14.67 -14.94
CA ARG A 129 -7.00 -14.07 -14.10
C ARG A 129 -5.91 -13.46 -14.97
N THR A 130 -5.75 -12.15 -14.85
CA THR A 130 -4.70 -11.43 -15.58
C THR A 130 -3.44 -11.39 -14.71
N ARG A 131 -2.29 -11.64 -15.33
CA ARG A 131 -0.98 -11.46 -14.71
C ARG A 131 -0.38 -10.18 -15.28
N THR A 132 -0.01 -9.27 -14.40
CA THR A 132 0.61 -8.01 -14.76
C THR A 132 1.87 -7.83 -13.93
N SER A 133 2.98 -7.55 -14.58
CA SER A 133 4.19 -7.12 -13.90
C SER A 133 4.14 -5.60 -13.75
N THR A 134 4.27 -5.11 -12.52
CA THR A 134 4.48 -3.68 -12.28
C THR A 134 5.91 -3.45 -11.80
N LEU A 135 6.55 -2.44 -12.37
CA LEU A 135 7.84 -1.98 -11.87
C LEU A 135 7.61 -1.29 -10.52
N ARG A 136 8.27 -1.80 -9.48
CA ARG A 136 8.30 -1.20 -8.15
C ARG A 136 9.67 -0.59 -7.93
N ARG A 137 9.69 0.73 -7.78
CA ARG A 137 10.91 1.46 -7.45
C ARG A 137 11.45 1.03 -6.11
N GLY A 138 12.78 0.92 -6.01
CA GLY A 138 13.45 0.67 -4.75
C GLY A 138 13.23 1.81 -3.75
N SER A 139 13.06 1.45 -2.47
CA SER A 139 12.85 2.44 -1.40
C SER A 139 14.14 3.22 -1.12
N VAL A 140 14.00 4.52 -0.86
CA VAL A 140 15.09 5.37 -0.34
C VAL A 140 15.06 5.31 1.19
N ARG A 141 16.20 5.01 1.81
CA ARG A 141 16.35 4.92 3.27
C ARG A 141 17.60 5.66 3.70
N LEU A 142 17.54 6.29 4.88
CA LEU A 142 18.70 6.86 5.52
C LEU A 142 19.09 5.96 6.70
N GLU A 143 20.26 5.34 6.60
CA GLU A 143 20.87 4.61 7.72
C GLU A 143 21.73 5.60 8.51
N ILE A 144 21.32 5.88 9.74
CA ILE A 144 22.00 6.84 10.62
C ILE A 144 23.14 6.11 11.32
N GLU A 145 24.37 6.58 11.12
CA GLU A 145 25.51 6.18 11.93
C GLU A 145 25.28 6.79 13.32
N GLN A 146 25.25 5.98 14.37
CA GLN A 146 24.76 6.39 15.71
C GLN A 146 25.21 7.81 16.10
N PRO A 147 24.30 8.65 16.64
CA PRO A 147 24.69 9.98 17.08
C PRO A 147 25.74 9.85 18.18
N VAL A 148 26.92 10.42 17.95
CA VAL A 148 27.90 10.63 19.01
C VAL A 148 27.26 11.64 19.96
N SER A 149 26.84 11.17 21.14
CA SER A 149 26.40 12.06 22.21
C SER A 149 27.55 12.98 22.56
N VAL A 150 27.42 14.28 22.28
CA VAL A 150 28.30 15.35 22.80
C VAL A 150 27.65 15.93 24.04
#